data_AF-A0A831XT59-F1
#
_entry.id   AF-A0A831XT59-F1
#
_cell.length_a   1.000
_cell.length_b   1.000
_cell.length_c   1.000
_cell.angle_alpha   90.00
_cell.angle_beta   90.00
_cell.angle_gamma   90.00
#
_symmetry.space_group_name_H-M   'P 1'
#
loop_
_entity.id
_entity.type
_entity.pdbx_description
1 polymer ?
#
loop_
_entity_poly.entity_id
_entity_poly.type
_entity_poly.pdbx_seq_one_letter_code
_entity_poly.pdbx_strand_id
1 'polypeptide(L)'
;MNISEDPYRSRYPYIYETYAEEYNEGTPRWNNLEVEDDLSDFVDPDNLNFALRDGAPILDWVAEDVYDRVYGADNEDIPFERIPFEEIGLEQDEHRLELGPLPFHKLGPEAGAGDVNAEEVQFWWTPSYNADRYRVRIAKDAAMEDLVVEVETQRNHIVTPDLAPGEEYYWQVEAVVDQSRSNRGTRVGEEGPWPFGTRD
;
A
#
# COMPACT_ATOMS: atom_id res chain seq x y z
N MET A 1 -13.77 17.62 23.36
CA MET A 1 -12.71 18.64 23.54
C MET A 1 -13.37 20.00 23.37
N ASN A 2 -13.24 20.90 24.35
CA ASN A 2 -13.80 22.24 24.27
C ASN A 2 -12.66 23.26 24.37
N ILE A 3 -12.38 23.97 23.27
CA ILE A 3 -11.24 24.91 23.17
C ILE A 3 -11.49 26.23 23.89
N SER A 4 -12.74 26.54 24.26
CA SER A 4 -13.07 27.74 25.04
C SER A 4 -12.90 27.56 26.55
N GLU A 5 -12.59 26.36 27.02
CA GLU A 5 -12.47 26.02 28.44
C GLU A 5 -11.04 25.61 28.80
N ASP A 6 -10.71 25.73 30.08
CA ASP A 6 -9.41 25.26 30.60
C ASP A 6 -9.35 23.72 30.62
N PRO A 7 -8.17 23.11 30.41
CA PRO A 7 -6.86 23.76 30.27
C PRO A 7 -6.56 24.27 28.86
N TYR A 8 -7.40 23.99 27.86
CA TYR A 8 -7.10 24.28 26.45
C TYR A 8 -7.00 25.78 26.18
N ARG A 9 -7.92 26.57 26.73
CA ARG A 9 -7.89 28.03 26.61
C ARG A 9 -6.59 28.64 27.16
N SER A 10 -6.15 28.19 28.34
CA SER A 10 -4.90 28.68 28.95
C SER A 10 -3.63 28.12 28.28
N ARG A 11 -3.68 26.88 27.78
CA ARG A 11 -2.51 26.19 27.20
C ARG A 11 -2.27 26.53 25.73
N TYR A 12 -3.35 26.84 24.99
CA TYR A 12 -3.32 27.14 23.56
C TYR A 12 -4.15 28.40 23.26
N PRO A 13 -3.79 29.57 23.81
CA PRO A 13 -4.58 30.79 23.70
C PRO A 13 -4.84 31.23 22.25
N TYR A 14 -3.89 30.97 21.35
CA TYR A 14 -3.98 31.26 19.91
C TYR A 14 -5.10 30.48 19.19
N ILE A 15 -5.40 29.24 19.63
CA ILE A 15 -6.49 28.43 19.05
C ILE A 15 -7.84 29.04 19.44
N TYR A 16 -7.95 29.50 20.68
CA TYR A 16 -9.16 30.17 21.16
C TYR A 16 -9.38 31.52 20.44
N GLU A 17 -8.33 32.34 20.29
CA GLU A 17 -8.40 33.60 19.53
C GLU A 17 -8.82 33.36 18.08
N THR A 18 -8.23 32.36 17.41
CA THR A 18 -8.61 31.93 16.05
C THR A 18 -10.09 31.54 15.94
N TYR A 19 -10.63 30.87 16.97
CA TYR A 19 -12.02 30.42 17.00
C TYR A 19 -13.01 31.53 17.38
N ALA A 20 -12.59 32.46 18.24
CA ALA A 20 -13.45 33.49 18.83
C ALA A 20 -13.47 34.80 18.02
N GLU A 21 -12.45 35.08 17.21
CA GLU A 21 -12.39 36.25 16.32
C GLU A 21 -12.96 35.92 14.93
N GLU A 22 -13.60 36.91 14.27
CA GLU A 22 -14.04 36.75 12.88
C GLU A 22 -12.83 36.88 11.95
N TYR A 23 -12.45 35.74 11.36
CA TYR A 23 -11.42 35.55 10.33
C TYR A 23 -9.96 35.56 10.82
N ASN A 24 -9.36 34.36 10.87
CA ASN A 24 -7.92 34.17 10.96
C ASN A 24 -7.35 33.96 9.55
N GLU A 25 -6.51 34.89 9.07
CA GLU A 25 -5.75 34.75 7.82
C GLU A 25 -4.73 33.59 7.86
N GLY A 26 -4.45 33.04 9.05
CA GLY A 26 -3.45 32.01 9.34
C GLY A 26 -3.92 30.57 9.15
N THR A 27 -4.75 30.27 8.15
CA THR A 27 -4.73 28.88 7.66
C THR A 27 -3.40 28.71 6.93
N PRO A 28 -2.54 27.71 7.26
CA PRO A 28 -1.18 27.61 6.72
C PRO A 28 -1.19 27.40 5.20
N ARG A 29 -1.26 28.50 4.46
CA ARG A 29 -1.16 28.54 3.00
C ARG A 29 0.26 28.82 2.53
N TRP A 30 1.11 29.28 3.45
CA TRP A 30 2.50 29.63 3.21
C TRP A 30 3.42 28.40 3.05
N ASN A 31 2.90 27.17 3.11
CA ASN A 31 3.62 25.97 2.69
C ASN A 31 2.93 25.27 1.50
N ASN A 32 1.95 25.91 0.87
CA ASN A 32 1.20 25.35 -0.24
C ASN A 32 1.75 25.88 -1.56
N LEU A 33 2.79 25.21 -2.08
CA LEU A 33 3.33 25.49 -3.40
C LEU A 33 2.48 24.77 -4.47
N GLU A 34 1.95 25.54 -5.42
CA GLU A 34 1.32 25.00 -6.62
C GLU A 34 2.36 24.95 -7.74
N VAL A 35 2.67 23.74 -8.21
CA VAL A 35 3.55 23.51 -9.36
C VAL A 35 2.67 23.00 -10.50
N GLU A 36 2.52 23.82 -11.54
CA GLU A 36 1.83 23.44 -12.77
C GLU A 36 2.85 22.84 -13.75
N ASP A 37 2.55 21.64 -14.27
CA ASP A 37 3.28 20.96 -15.36
C ASP A 37 4.76 20.54 -15.13
N ASP A 38 5.35 20.83 -13.97
CA ASP A 38 6.69 20.37 -13.59
C ASP A 38 6.62 19.30 -12.49
N LEU A 39 6.95 18.06 -12.85
CA LEU A 39 7.01 16.92 -11.93
C LEU A 39 8.46 16.54 -11.57
N SER A 40 9.43 17.40 -11.90
CA SER A 40 10.85 17.12 -11.70
C SER A 40 11.28 17.07 -10.22
N ASP A 41 10.42 17.49 -9.29
CA ASP A 41 10.62 17.32 -7.85
C ASP A 41 10.40 15.88 -7.37
N PHE A 42 9.72 15.05 -8.16
CA PHE A 42 9.31 13.70 -7.76
C PHE A 42 10.24 12.60 -8.28
N VAL A 43 10.25 11.45 -7.60
CA VAL A 43 11.11 10.30 -7.93
C VAL A 43 10.70 9.60 -9.22
N ASP A 44 9.41 9.26 -9.38
CA ASP A 44 8.91 8.55 -10.56
C ASP A 44 7.38 8.75 -10.72
N PRO A 45 6.94 9.93 -11.18
CA PRO A 45 5.52 10.26 -11.30
C PRO A 45 4.77 9.40 -12.32
N ASP A 46 5.44 8.89 -13.36
CA ASP A 46 4.85 8.03 -14.38
C ASP A 46 4.37 6.69 -13.80
N ASN A 47 5.02 6.23 -12.72
CA ASN A 47 4.63 5.05 -11.95
C ASN A 47 3.99 5.41 -10.59
N LEU A 48 3.41 6.61 -10.49
CA LEU A 48 2.69 7.11 -9.30
C LEU A 48 3.56 7.25 -8.03
N ASN A 49 4.87 7.33 -8.17
CA ASN A 49 5.78 7.60 -7.07
C ASN A 49 6.05 9.11 -6.96
N PHE A 50 5.17 9.78 -6.23
CA PHE A 50 5.25 11.21 -5.92
C PHE A 50 6.06 11.49 -4.64
N ALA A 51 6.98 10.61 -4.25
CA ALA A 51 7.96 10.95 -3.24
C ALA A 51 8.89 12.07 -3.77
N LEU A 52 9.24 13.03 -2.92
CA LEU A 52 10.23 14.05 -3.28
C LEU A 52 11.60 13.39 -3.46
N ARG A 53 12.29 13.67 -4.58
CA ARG A 53 13.67 13.21 -4.76
C ARG A 53 14.63 14.02 -3.89
N ASP A 54 15.81 13.49 -3.63
CA ASP A 54 16.86 14.24 -2.94
C ASP A 54 17.34 15.39 -3.83
N GLY A 55 17.52 16.57 -3.22
CA GLY A 55 17.87 17.80 -3.95
C GLY A 55 16.78 18.26 -4.93
N ALA A 56 15.52 17.91 -4.70
CA ALA A 56 14.39 18.49 -5.42
C ALA A 56 14.36 20.02 -5.20
N PRO A 57 14.21 20.85 -6.25
CA PRO A 57 14.13 22.31 -6.14
C PRO A 57 13.18 22.82 -5.05
N ILE A 58 12.04 22.13 -4.83
CA ILE A 58 11.10 22.49 -3.76
C ILE A 58 11.74 22.47 -2.36
N LEU A 59 12.81 21.70 -2.14
CA LEU A 59 13.51 21.64 -0.85
C LEU A 59 14.35 22.89 -0.55
N ASP A 60 14.64 23.71 -1.56
CA ASP A 60 15.32 25.00 -1.40
C ASP A 60 14.33 26.16 -1.24
N TRP A 61 13.02 25.89 -1.27
CA TRP A 61 11.98 26.91 -1.18
C TRP A 61 11.88 27.51 0.22
N VAL A 62 11.58 28.80 0.29
CA VAL A 62 11.38 29.55 1.53
C VAL A 62 10.13 30.41 1.39
N ALA A 63 9.22 30.29 2.35
CA ALA A 63 8.09 31.19 2.49
C ALA A 63 8.56 32.46 3.21
N GLU A 64 8.47 33.60 2.53
CA GLU A 64 8.91 34.90 3.06
C GLU A 64 7.77 35.64 3.78
N ASP A 65 8.13 36.49 4.74
CA ASP A 65 7.20 37.39 5.46
C ASP A 65 5.98 36.65 6.06
N VAL A 66 6.20 35.48 6.66
CA VAL A 66 5.12 34.66 7.22
C VAL A 66 4.59 35.27 8.51
N TYR A 67 3.27 35.48 8.53
CA TYR A 67 2.49 35.80 9.73
C TYR A 67 1.51 34.67 10.02
N ASP A 68 1.77 33.90 11.07
CA ASP A 68 0.95 32.76 11.46
C ASP A 68 0.79 32.69 12.98
N ARG A 69 -0.39 33.05 13.47
CA ARG A 69 -0.70 33.02 14.92
C ARG A 69 -0.77 31.60 15.49
N VAL A 70 -1.07 30.60 14.68
CA VAL A 70 -1.17 29.19 15.11
C VAL A 70 0.20 28.60 15.35
N TYR A 71 1.15 28.93 14.47
CA TYR A 71 2.56 28.53 14.60
C TYR A 71 3.40 29.53 15.41
N GLY A 72 2.87 30.73 15.69
CA GLY A 72 3.56 31.77 16.44
C GLY A 72 4.58 32.55 15.61
N ALA A 73 4.48 32.53 14.28
CA ALA A 73 5.37 33.23 13.37
C ALA A 73 4.96 34.71 13.20
N ASP A 74 5.93 35.62 13.34
CA ASP A 74 5.75 37.08 13.17
C ASP A 74 6.82 37.67 12.23
N ASN A 75 6.46 37.86 10.97
CA ASN A 75 7.36 38.31 9.89
C ASN A 75 8.61 37.43 9.75
N GLU A 76 8.40 36.12 9.70
CA GLU A 76 9.47 35.12 9.62
C GLU A 76 9.61 34.53 8.21
N ASP A 77 10.85 34.19 7.83
CA ASP A 77 11.13 33.40 6.63
C ASP A 77 11.23 31.93 7.02
N ILE A 78 10.31 31.10 6.51
CA ILE A 78 10.20 29.69 6.91
C ILE A 78 10.59 28.79 5.72
N PRO A 79 11.67 27.99 5.82
CA PRO A 79 12.06 27.07 4.76
C PRO A 79 11.07 25.91 4.61
N PHE A 80 10.93 25.40 3.38
CA PHE A 80 10.20 24.15 3.15
C PHE A 80 10.89 23.00 3.87
N GLU A 81 10.16 22.32 4.74
CA GLU A 81 10.64 21.11 5.37
C GLU A 81 10.09 19.89 4.65
N ARG A 82 10.97 18.94 4.31
CA ARG A 82 10.54 17.65 3.77
C ARG A 82 9.61 16.99 4.79
N ILE A 83 8.38 16.70 4.38
CA ILE A 83 7.45 15.92 5.18
C ILE A 83 8.09 14.55 5.47
N PRO A 84 8.31 14.17 6.74
CA PRO A 84 8.91 12.90 7.09
C PRO A 84 7.88 11.80 6.93
N PHE A 85 7.52 11.46 5.68
CA PHE A 85 6.51 10.44 5.39
C PHE A 85 6.81 9.11 6.08
N GLU A 86 8.08 8.83 6.36
CA GLU A 86 8.53 7.65 7.09
C GLU A 86 8.07 7.61 8.54
N GLU A 87 7.89 8.76 9.18
CA GLU A 87 7.54 8.94 10.59
C GLU A 87 6.05 9.29 10.80
N ILE A 88 5.33 9.61 9.73
CA ILE A 88 3.89 9.90 9.81
C ILE A 88 3.05 8.67 9.47
N GLY A 89 1.87 8.62 10.06
CA GLY A 89 0.88 7.57 9.80
C GLY A 89 0.49 6.86 11.09
N LEU A 90 -0.17 5.72 10.92
CA LEU A 90 -0.58 4.90 12.05
C LEU A 90 0.56 3.94 12.40
N GLU A 91 1.15 4.14 13.58
CA GLU A 91 2.13 3.20 14.16
C GLU A 91 1.44 1.89 14.55
N GLN A 92 2.14 0.77 14.41
CA GLN A 92 1.67 -0.53 14.89
C GLN A 92 1.84 -0.59 16.41
N ASP A 93 0.79 -1.00 17.14
CA ASP A 93 0.80 -1.08 18.60
C ASP A 93 -0.10 -2.25 19.08
N GLU A 94 -0.22 -2.45 20.39
CA GLU A 94 -1.03 -3.54 20.95
C GLU A 94 -2.53 -3.45 20.61
N HIS A 95 -3.00 -2.31 20.14
CA HIS A 95 -4.38 -2.05 19.72
C HIS A 95 -4.54 -1.96 18.19
N ARG A 96 -3.44 -1.80 17.46
CA ARG A 96 -3.38 -1.78 16.00
C ARG A 96 -2.37 -2.82 15.55
N LEU A 97 -2.88 -4.03 15.37
CA LEU A 97 -2.12 -5.18 14.91
C LEU A 97 -1.94 -5.16 13.39
N GLU A 98 -0.87 -5.77 12.89
CA GLU A 98 -0.62 -5.92 11.45
C GLU A 98 -1.72 -6.79 10.86
N LEU A 99 -2.51 -6.20 9.96
CA LEU A 99 -3.53 -6.89 9.21
C LEU A 99 -2.97 -7.22 7.83
N GLY A 100 -2.04 -8.18 7.78
CA GLY A 100 -1.65 -8.83 6.53
C GLY A 100 -2.84 -9.49 5.82
N PRO A 101 -2.61 -10.27 4.75
CA PRO A 101 -3.71 -10.93 4.07
C PRO A 101 -4.43 -11.88 5.04
N LEU A 102 -5.76 -11.87 5.04
CA LEU A 102 -6.56 -12.80 5.84
C LEU A 102 -6.57 -14.21 5.23
N PRO A 103 -6.88 -15.27 6.01
CA PRO A 103 -7.02 -16.62 5.48
C PRO A 103 -7.97 -16.70 4.27
N PHE A 104 -7.62 -17.56 3.33
CA PHE A 104 -8.36 -17.81 2.09
C PHE A 104 -8.05 -19.22 1.61
N HIS A 105 -8.93 -19.78 0.78
CA HIS A 105 -8.85 -21.18 0.35
C HIS A 105 -8.79 -21.31 -1.16
N LYS A 106 -8.09 -22.34 -1.63
CA LYS A 106 -8.09 -22.78 -3.03
C LYS A 106 -9.44 -23.41 -3.36
N LEU A 107 -9.95 -23.17 -4.57
CA LEU A 107 -11.23 -23.70 -5.06
C LEU A 107 -11.05 -24.72 -6.18
N GLY A 108 -10.02 -24.56 -7.02
CA GLY A 108 -9.77 -25.49 -8.11
C GLY A 108 -8.52 -25.16 -8.92
N PRO A 109 -7.92 -26.15 -9.61
CA PRO A 109 -8.27 -27.58 -9.59
C PRO A 109 -8.07 -28.18 -8.19
N GLU A 110 -8.99 -29.06 -7.75
CA GLU A 110 -8.94 -29.67 -6.41
C GLU A 110 -7.69 -30.54 -6.23
N ALA A 111 -7.26 -30.73 -4.97
CA ALA A 111 -6.14 -31.62 -4.67
C ALA A 111 -6.40 -33.04 -5.19
N GLY A 112 -5.52 -33.53 -6.05
CA GLY A 112 -5.61 -34.83 -6.69
C GLY A 112 -6.57 -34.88 -7.90
N ALA A 113 -7.03 -33.73 -8.41
CA ALA A 113 -7.83 -33.69 -9.63
C ALA A 113 -7.03 -34.29 -10.80
N GLY A 114 -7.61 -35.28 -11.48
CA GLY A 114 -7.07 -35.83 -12.72
C GLY A 114 -7.82 -35.30 -13.95
N ASP A 115 -7.25 -35.54 -15.13
CA ASP A 115 -7.90 -35.29 -16.42
C ASP A 115 -8.17 -33.79 -16.72
N VAL A 116 -7.33 -32.91 -16.18
CA VAL A 116 -7.43 -31.46 -16.39
C VAL A 116 -6.93 -31.09 -17.80
N ASN A 117 -7.65 -30.21 -18.52
CA ASN A 117 -7.25 -29.79 -19.86
C ASN A 117 -5.96 -28.95 -19.83
N ALA A 118 -4.84 -29.54 -20.26
CA ALA A 118 -3.51 -28.92 -20.19
C ALA A 118 -3.39 -27.59 -20.95
N GLU A 119 -4.18 -27.39 -22.00
CA GLU A 119 -4.14 -26.18 -22.84
C GLU A 119 -4.83 -24.96 -22.19
N GLU A 120 -5.71 -25.18 -21.21
CA GLU A 120 -6.49 -24.11 -20.60
C GLU A 120 -6.85 -24.45 -19.15
N VAL A 121 -5.83 -24.60 -18.30
CA VAL A 121 -6.06 -24.88 -16.88
C VAL A 121 -6.47 -23.59 -16.17
N GLN A 122 -7.62 -23.66 -15.48
CA GLN A 122 -8.13 -22.53 -14.71
C GLN A 122 -7.92 -22.78 -13.22
N PHE A 123 -7.30 -21.82 -12.55
CA PHE A 123 -7.06 -21.83 -11.12
C PHE A 123 -7.94 -20.79 -10.44
N TRP A 124 -8.60 -21.18 -9.35
CA TRP A 124 -9.55 -20.33 -8.63
C TRP A 124 -9.31 -20.42 -7.13
N TRP A 125 -9.51 -19.31 -6.43
CA TRP A 125 -9.45 -19.23 -4.97
C TRP A 125 -10.43 -18.19 -4.45
N THR A 126 -10.75 -18.27 -3.15
CA THR A 126 -11.52 -17.21 -2.49
C THR A 126 -10.65 -15.96 -2.32
N PRO A 127 -11.19 -14.74 -2.44
CA PRO A 127 -10.43 -13.54 -2.14
C PRO A 127 -9.89 -13.55 -0.69
N SER A 128 -8.61 -13.22 -0.52
CA SER A 128 -8.02 -12.85 0.76
C SER A 128 -8.28 -11.37 1.01
N TYR A 129 -8.96 -11.05 2.10
CA TYR A 129 -9.12 -9.65 2.50
C TYR A 129 -7.76 -9.01 2.79
N ASN A 130 -7.63 -7.74 2.42
CA ASN A 130 -6.41 -6.92 2.44
C ASN A 130 -5.36 -7.24 1.37
N ALA A 131 -5.52 -8.32 0.58
CA ALA A 131 -4.58 -8.64 -0.49
C ALA A 131 -4.62 -7.56 -1.60
N ASP A 132 -3.45 -7.03 -1.94
CA ASP A 132 -3.28 -6.15 -3.10
C ASP A 132 -3.20 -6.97 -4.39
N ARG A 133 -2.58 -8.15 -4.31
CA ARG A 133 -2.46 -9.11 -5.40
C ARG A 133 -2.21 -10.54 -4.89
N TYR A 134 -2.13 -11.46 -5.84
CA TYR A 134 -1.77 -12.85 -5.63
C TYR A 134 -0.59 -13.22 -6.50
N ARG A 135 0.26 -14.08 -5.98
CA ARG A 135 1.32 -14.77 -6.71
C ARG A 135 0.95 -16.24 -6.80
N VAL A 136 0.79 -16.73 -8.02
CA VAL A 136 0.43 -18.12 -8.29
C VAL A 136 1.66 -18.85 -8.82
N ARG A 137 1.95 -20.02 -8.26
CA ARG A 137 3.06 -20.88 -8.65
C ARG A 137 2.56 -22.27 -9.01
N ILE A 138 3.08 -22.80 -10.10
CA ILE A 138 2.84 -24.17 -10.58
C ILE A 138 4.19 -24.83 -10.80
N ALA A 139 4.40 -26.00 -10.21
CA ALA A 139 5.66 -26.72 -10.21
C ALA A 139 5.47 -28.20 -10.58
N LYS A 140 6.56 -28.87 -10.96
CA LYS A 140 6.59 -30.33 -11.16
C LYS A 140 6.78 -31.13 -9.86
N ASP A 141 7.09 -30.44 -8.76
CA ASP A 141 7.34 -31.05 -7.47
C ASP A 141 6.55 -30.35 -6.34
N ALA A 142 6.28 -31.10 -5.27
CA ALA A 142 5.52 -30.60 -4.13
C ALA A 142 6.29 -29.58 -3.27
N ALA A 143 7.61 -29.43 -3.43
CA ALA A 143 8.41 -28.45 -2.70
C ALA A 143 8.43 -27.07 -3.39
N MET A 144 7.83 -26.95 -4.58
CA MET A 144 7.79 -25.72 -5.39
C MET A 144 9.19 -25.26 -5.84
N GLU A 145 10.07 -26.20 -6.18
CA GLU A 145 11.45 -25.92 -6.63
C GLU A 145 11.60 -25.90 -8.16
N ASP A 146 10.94 -26.83 -8.87
CA ASP A 146 10.89 -26.94 -10.34
C ASP A 146 9.64 -26.20 -10.88
N LEU A 147 9.71 -24.87 -10.82
CA LEU A 147 8.63 -23.97 -11.27
C LEU A 147 8.49 -23.99 -12.80
N VAL A 148 7.24 -24.19 -13.25
CA VAL A 148 6.85 -24.11 -14.66
C VAL A 148 6.10 -22.82 -14.96
N VAL A 149 5.30 -22.34 -14.00
CA VAL A 149 4.57 -21.08 -14.09
C VAL A 149 4.72 -20.31 -12.78
N GLU A 150 5.06 -19.02 -12.89
CA GLU A 150 4.97 -18.04 -11.80
C GLU A 150 4.37 -16.75 -12.36
N VAL A 151 3.22 -16.35 -11.83
CA VAL A 151 2.47 -15.19 -12.33
C VAL A 151 1.88 -14.39 -11.16
N GLU A 152 1.84 -13.07 -11.32
CA GLU A 152 1.16 -12.17 -10.39
C GLU A 152 -0.14 -11.64 -11.00
N THR A 153 -1.21 -11.58 -10.20
CA THR A 153 -2.53 -11.11 -10.63
C THR A 153 -3.27 -10.42 -9.49
N GLN A 154 -4.09 -9.42 -9.80
CA GLN A 154 -5.03 -8.81 -8.83
C GLN A 154 -6.35 -9.59 -8.75
N ARG A 155 -6.58 -10.52 -9.68
CA ARG A 155 -7.80 -11.34 -9.72
C ARG A 155 -7.64 -12.54 -8.80
N ASN A 156 -8.75 -13.11 -8.37
CA ASN A 156 -8.79 -14.35 -7.59
C ASN A 156 -8.80 -15.63 -8.47
N HIS A 157 -8.31 -15.50 -9.70
CA HIS A 157 -8.18 -16.58 -10.65
C HIS A 157 -7.09 -16.27 -11.67
N ILE A 158 -6.56 -17.34 -12.27
CA ILE A 158 -5.77 -17.28 -13.50
C ILE A 158 -6.23 -18.37 -14.46
N VAL A 159 -5.95 -18.15 -15.73
CA VAL A 159 -5.95 -19.19 -16.76
C VAL A 159 -4.55 -19.24 -17.32
N THR A 160 -3.93 -20.42 -17.31
CA THR A 160 -2.61 -20.61 -17.91
C THR A 160 -2.73 -21.56 -19.09
N PRO A 161 -2.31 -21.16 -20.30
CA PRO A 161 -1.82 -22.11 -21.28
C PRO A 161 -0.45 -22.65 -20.81
N ASP A 162 0.08 -23.67 -21.47
CA ASP A 162 1.48 -24.13 -21.34
C ASP A 162 1.80 -25.24 -20.32
N LEU A 163 0.83 -26.05 -19.92
CA LEU A 163 1.13 -27.33 -19.26
C LEU A 163 1.21 -28.46 -20.30
N ALA A 164 2.14 -29.40 -20.10
CA ALA A 164 2.22 -30.58 -20.95
C ALA A 164 1.09 -31.55 -20.60
N PRO A 165 0.47 -32.23 -21.59
CA PRO A 165 -0.53 -33.27 -21.34
C PRO A 165 0.10 -34.51 -20.70
N GLY A 166 -0.68 -35.26 -19.92
CA GLY A 166 -0.26 -36.50 -19.27
C GLY A 166 0.75 -36.35 -18.13
N GLU A 167 0.89 -35.15 -17.55
CA GLU A 167 1.87 -34.83 -16.51
C GLU A 167 1.18 -34.52 -15.17
N GLU A 168 1.91 -34.73 -14.07
CA GLU A 168 1.49 -34.32 -12.72
C GLU A 168 2.16 -33.00 -12.34
N TYR A 169 1.38 -32.08 -11.78
CA TYR A 169 1.83 -30.78 -11.32
C TYR A 169 1.31 -30.48 -9.92
N TYR A 170 1.93 -29.50 -9.27
CA TYR A 170 1.57 -28.99 -7.96
C TYR A 170 1.35 -27.49 -8.08
N TRP A 171 0.26 -26.97 -7.51
CA TRP A 171 -0.01 -25.53 -7.54
C TRP A 171 -0.23 -24.94 -6.15
N GLN A 172 0.17 -23.69 -5.99
CA GLN A 172 -0.04 -22.90 -4.78
C GLN A 172 -0.25 -21.44 -5.12
N VAL A 173 -0.99 -20.73 -4.27
CA VAL A 173 -1.24 -19.30 -4.38
C VAL A 173 -0.86 -18.59 -3.08
N GLU A 174 -0.20 -17.45 -3.20
CA GLU A 174 0.20 -16.58 -2.09
C GLU A 174 -0.46 -15.22 -2.26
N ALA A 175 -1.26 -14.80 -1.27
CA ALA A 175 -1.76 -13.43 -1.19
C ALA A 175 -0.65 -12.49 -0.70
N VAL A 176 -0.55 -11.32 -1.30
CA VAL A 176 0.50 -10.32 -1.04
C VAL A 176 -0.14 -8.97 -0.71
N VAL A 177 0.32 -8.35 0.38
CA VAL A 177 0.07 -6.94 0.70
C VAL A 177 1.40 -6.22 0.78
N ASP A 178 1.58 -5.22 -0.07
CA ASP A 178 2.79 -4.39 -0.09
C ASP A 178 2.54 -2.91 -0.44
N GLN A 179 1.32 -2.55 -0.85
CA GLN A 179 0.92 -1.17 -1.12
C GLN A 179 0.74 -0.39 0.18
N SER A 180 0.18 -1.03 1.21
CA SER A 180 0.09 -0.43 2.55
C SER A 180 1.43 -0.53 3.28
N ARG A 181 1.92 0.60 3.81
CA ARG A 181 3.11 0.60 4.68
C ARG A 181 2.85 -0.04 6.03
N SER A 182 1.67 0.19 6.60
CA SER A 182 1.31 -0.33 7.92
C SER A 182 0.86 -1.79 7.90
N ASN A 183 0.47 -2.35 6.76
CA ASN A 183 -0.10 -3.71 6.68
C ASN A 183 0.62 -4.57 5.62
N ARG A 184 1.95 -4.68 5.70
CA ARG A 184 2.70 -5.53 4.76
C ARG A 184 2.64 -7.00 5.19
N GLY A 185 2.62 -7.89 4.22
CA GLY A 185 2.73 -9.31 4.52
C GLY A 185 2.36 -10.21 3.37
N THR A 186 2.70 -11.48 3.53
CA THR A 186 2.23 -12.53 2.64
C THR A 186 1.49 -13.60 3.42
N ARG A 187 0.57 -14.27 2.74
CA ARG A 187 -0.12 -15.44 3.25
C ARG A 187 -0.28 -16.45 2.14
N VAL A 188 0.25 -17.63 2.35
CA VAL A 188 -0.01 -18.77 1.47
C VAL A 188 -1.46 -19.21 1.67
N GLY A 189 -2.16 -19.49 0.58
CA GLY A 189 -3.50 -20.05 0.59
C GLY A 189 -3.52 -21.31 1.45
N GLU A 190 -4.64 -21.55 2.13
CA GLU A 190 -4.72 -22.67 3.05
C GLU A 190 -4.40 -24.00 2.36
N GLU A 191 -3.86 -24.91 3.17
CA GLU A 191 -3.35 -26.21 2.74
C GLU A 191 -2.07 -26.08 1.88
N GLY A 192 -1.24 -27.13 1.89
CA GLY A 192 -0.01 -27.16 1.10
C GLY A 192 -0.28 -27.08 -0.41
N PRO A 193 0.76 -27.21 -1.24
CA PRO A 193 0.61 -27.36 -2.68
C PRO A 193 -0.41 -28.45 -3.04
N TRP A 194 -1.37 -28.12 -3.90
CA TRP A 194 -2.38 -29.06 -4.36
C TRP A 194 -1.88 -29.78 -5.63
N PRO A 195 -1.77 -31.12 -5.62
CA PRO A 195 -1.43 -31.86 -6.83
C PRO A 195 -2.60 -31.88 -7.81
N PHE A 196 -2.32 -31.94 -9.10
CA PHE A 196 -3.30 -32.22 -10.16
C PHE A 196 -2.61 -32.84 -11.39
N GLY A 197 -3.35 -33.63 -12.16
CA GLY A 197 -2.87 -34.29 -13.37
C GLY A 197 -3.55 -33.73 -14.62
N THR A 198 -2.77 -33.49 -15.67
CA THR A 198 -3.30 -33.10 -16.98
C THR A 198 -3.76 -34.32 -17.79
N ARG A 199 -4.75 -34.13 -18.67
CA ARG A 199 -5.21 -35.14 -19.63
C ARG A 199 -4.12 -35.42 -20.69
N ASP A 200 -4.03 -36.67 -21.15
CA ASP A 200 -3.19 -37.11 -22.29
C ASP A 200 -3.61 -36.49 -23.64
#